data_AF-A0A7S7TXN8-F1
#
_entry.id   AF-A0A7S7TXN8-F1
#
_cell.length_a   1.000
_cell.length_b   1.000
_cell.length_c   1.000
_cell.angle_alpha   90.00
_cell.angle_beta   90.00
_cell.angle_gamma   90.00
#
_symmetry.space_group_name_H-M   'P 1'
#
loop_
_entity.id
_entity.type
_entity.pdbx_description
1 polymer ?
#
loop_
_entity_poly.entity_id
_entity_poly.type
_entity_poly.pdbx_seq_one_letter_code
_entity_poly.pdbx_strand_id
1 'polypeptide(L)'
;MASNDLIGPAVVAAIVSGIVTTIGFIVSNKTATKLHSEKLKFDERLAEKKFQFDIDLAERKFEYEKGLHDHKRRIEFGEELLAAFYRANDVLIAVRSPAAFGKEGSSRPQEEDDPNIARKKDTYFVPLERLNKNGDFLSDFFSKRYRARAIFRDTQLDQAFQLLHEAIVAIQVSASMLMNTVSSPGQRDFSFWEKREADIWAGFDEDPVGAKIKQAIELADSTLGAVLEAAAQPSVEAHD
;
A
#
# COMPACT_ATOMS: atom_id res chain seq x y z
N MET A 1 -46.84 -16.92 -106.48
CA MET A 1 -46.32 -15.58 -106.19
C MET A 1 -47.24 -14.95 -105.15
N ALA A 2 -46.90 -15.04 -103.87
CA ALA A 2 -47.43 -14.26 -102.74
C ALA A 2 -47.13 -15.04 -101.45
N SER A 3 -46.07 -14.67 -100.75
CA SER A 3 -45.85 -14.90 -99.31
C SER A 3 -44.37 -14.66 -99.01
N ASN A 4 -44.00 -13.45 -98.54
CA ASN A 4 -42.76 -13.20 -97.77
C ASN A 4 -42.66 -11.80 -97.08
N ASP A 5 -43.75 -11.04 -96.94
CA ASP A 5 -43.73 -9.71 -96.28
C ASP A 5 -44.32 -9.70 -94.86
N LEU A 6 -44.27 -10.82 -94.12
CA LEU A 6 -44.99 -10.96 -92.84
C LEU A 6 -44.17 -10.63 -91.57
N ILE A 7 -43.00 -9.98 -91.69
CA ILE A 7 -42.28 -9.46 -90.51
C ILE A 7 -41.91 -8.00 -90.78
N GLY A 8 -42.82 -7.10 -90.42
CA GLY A 8 -42.60 -5.67 -90.52
C GLY A 8 -41.51 -5.19 -89.53
N PRO A 9 -40.75 -4.13 -89.87
CA PRO A 9 -39.63 -3.61 -89.06
C PRO A 9 -39.99 -3.31 -87.60
N ALA A 10 -41.26 -3.02 -87.31
CA ALA A 10 -41.76 -2.81 -85.95
C ALA A 10 -41.65 -4.04 -85.04
N VAL A 11 -41.82 -5.26 -85.58
CA VAL A 11 -41.72 -6.51 -84.81
C VAL A 11 -40.26 -6.77 -84.41
N VAL A 12 -39.33 -6.51 -85.33
CA VAL A 12 -37.89 -6.64 -85.05
C VAL A 12 -37.45 -5.63 -83.99
N ALA A 13 -37.92 -4.37 -84.07
CA ALA A 13 -37.62 -3.35 -83.06
C ALA A 13 -38.17 -3.71 -81.67
N ALA A 14 -39.39 -4.24 -81.59
CA ALA A 14 -39.98 -4.67 -80.31
C ALA A 14 -39.19 -5.82 -79.67
N ILE A 15 -38.76 -6.81 -80.46
CA ILE A 15 -37.94 -7.94 -79.98
C ILE A 15 -36.57 -7.46 -79.50
N VAL A 16 -35.90 -6.60 -80.27
CA VAL A 16 -34.60 -6.04 -79.87
C VAL A 16 -34.74 -5.20 -78.59
N SER A 17 -35.81 -4.40 -78.47
CA SER A 17 -36.06 -3.63 -77.24
C SER A 17 -36.30 -4.53 -76.03
N GLY A 18 -37.09 -5.60 -76.18
CA GLY A 18 -37.37 -6.55 -75.11
C GLY A 18 -36.11 -7.28 -74.62
N ILE A 19 -35.23 -7.66 -75.55
CA ILE A 19 -33.93 -8.28 -75.24
C ILE A 19 -33.01 -7.29 -74.51
N VAL A 20 -32.91 -6.05 -74.98
CA VAL A 20 -32.07 -5.02 -74.32
C VAL A 20 -32.58 -4.72 -72.91
N THR A 21 -33.90 -4.62 -72.70
CA THR A 21 -34.50 -4.40 -71.37
C THR A 21 -34.26 -5.58 -70.44
N THR A 22 -34.40 -6.83 -70.92
CA THR A 22 -34.13 -8.01 -70.09
C THR A 22 -32.66 -8.13 -69.73
N ILE A 23 -31.74 -7.87 -70.66
CA ILE A 23 -30.29 -7.84 -70.37
C ILE A 23 -29.97 -6.74 -69.35
N GLY A 24 -30.51 -5.53 -69.54
CA GLY A 24 -30.34 -4.41 -68.60
C GLY A 24 -30.83 -4.75 -67.20
N PHE A 25 -32.00 -5.39 -67.09
CA PHE A 25 -32.56 -5.84 -65.82
C PHE A 25 -31.69 -6.91 -65.15
N ILE A 26 -31.20 -7.90 -65.90
CA ILE A 26 -30.31 -8.95 -65.38
C ILE A 26 -28.99 -8.35 -64.88
N VAL A 27 -28.38 -7.44 -65.64
CA VAL A 27 -27.15 -6.76 -65.24
C VAL A 27 -27.38 -5.94 -63.97
N SER A 28 -28.42 -5.10 -63.94
CA SER A 28 -28.76 -4.28 -62.78
C SER A 28 -28.99 -5.11 -61.51
N ASN A 29 -29.74 -6.21 -61.61
CA ASN A 29 -30.02 -7.07 -60.46
C ASN A 29 -28.75 -7.80 -59.97
N LYS A 30 -27.87 -8.22 -60.88
CA LYS A 30 -26.54 -8.77 -60.53
C LYS A 30 -25.63 -7.72 -59.88
N THR A 31 -25.67 -6.47 -60.33
CA THR A 31 -24.89 -5.39 -59.70
C THR A 31 -25.43 -5.06 -58.32
N ALA A 32 -26.75 -4.98 -58.15
CA ALA A 32 -27.40 -4.70 -56.86
C ALA A 32 -27.08 -5.78 -55.81
N THR A 33 -27.21 -7.06 -56.17
CA THR A 33 -26.87 -8.18 -55.27
C THR A 33 -25.39 -8.21 -54.90
N LYS A 34 -24.49 -7.95 -55.86
CA LYS A 34 -23.06 -7.84 -55.59
C LYS A 34 -22.77 -6.69 -54.63
N LEU A 35 -23.33 -5.50 -54.86
CA LEU A 35 -23.17 -4.34 -53.99
C LEU A 35 -23.69 -4.59 -52.57
N HIS A 36 -24.84 -5.25 -52.41
CA HIS A 36 -25.34 -5.64 -51.09
C HIS A 36 -24.41 -6.62 -50.38
N SER A 37 -23.85 -7.61 -51.10
CA SER A 37 -22.90 -8.54 -50.52
C SER A 37 -21.58 -7.87 -50.11
N GLU A 38 -21.11 -6.90 -50.90
CA GLU A 38 -19.92 -6.11 -50.59
C GLU A 38 -20.15 -5.19 -49.40
N LYS A 39 -21.34 -4.57 -49.33
CA LYS A 39 -21.75 -3.75 -48.17
C LYS A 39 -21.81 -4.58 -46.89
N LEU A 40 -22.42 -5.77 -46.92
CA LEU A 40 -22.49 -6.65 -45.75
C LEU A 40 -21.09 -7.04 -45.25
N LYS A 41 -20.17 -7.39 -46.16
CA LYS A 41 -18.78 -7.69 -45.80
C LYS A 41 -18.04 -6.48 -45.24
N PHE A 42 -18.34 -5.28 -45.75
CA PHE A 42 -17.76 -4.05 -45.22
C PHE A 42 -18.26 -3.75 -43.81
N ASP A 43 -19.58 -3.86 -43.60
CA ASP A 43 -20.23 -3.65 -42.30
C ASP A 43 -19.75 -4.70 -41.27
N GLU A 44 -19.59 -5.95 -41.67
CA GLU A 44 -19.02 -7.04 -40.86
C GLU A 44 -17.59 -6.69 -40.40
N ARG A 45 -16.70 -6.32 -41.33
CA ARG A 45 -15.33 -5.91 -41.00
C ARG A 45 -15.29 -4.66 -40.11
N LEU A 46 -16.21 -3.73 -40.31
CA LEU A 46 -16.29 -2.52 -39.49
C LEU A 46 -16.74 -2.88 -38.07
N ALA A 47 -17.72 -3.78 -37.94
CA ALA A 47 -18.19 -4.29 -36.65
C ALA A 47 -17.08 -5.07 -35.91
N GLU A 48 -16.36 -5.96 -36.61
CA GLU A 48 -15.21 -6.69 -36.05
C GLU A 48 -14.11 -5.74 -35.56
N LYS A 49 -13.72 -4.76 -36.37
CA LYS A 49 -12.71 -3.76 -35.98
C LYS A 49 -13.15 -2.93 -34.78
N LYS A 50 -14.42 -2.53 -34.74
CA LYS A 50 -14.97 -1.78 -33.60
C LYS A 50 -14.96 -2.63 -32.34
N PHE A 51 -15.40 -3.89 -32.45
CA PHE A 51 -15.40 -4.83 -31.33
C PHE A 51 -13.98 -5.08 -30.81
N GLN A 52 -13.01 -5.26 -31.70
CA GLN A 52 -11.60 -5.41 -31.30
C GLN A 52 -11.08 -4.14 -30.60
N PHE A 53 -11.42 -2.95 -31.13
CA PHE A 53 -11.03 -1.70 -30.50
C PHE A 53 -11.63 -1.53 -29.09
N ASP A 54 -12.90 -1.91 -28.91
CA ASP A 54 -13.56 -1.86 -27.60
C ASP A 54 -12.93 -2.85 -26.62
N ILE A 55 -12.51 -4.05 -27.06
CA ILE A 55 -11.75 -5.01 -26.25
C ILE A 55 -10.41 -4.41 -25.84
N ASP A 56 -9.62 -3.92 -26.79
CA ASP A 56 -8.29 -3.36 -26.52
C ASP A 56 -8.37 -2.17 -25.54
N LEU A 57 -9.39 -1.33 -25.69
CA LEU A 57 -9.64 -0.20 -24.80
C LEU A 57 -10.02 -0.68 -23.39
N ALA A 58 -10.88 -1.69 -23.29
CA ALA A 58 -11.29 -2.26 -22.01
C ALA A 58 -10.11 -2.91 -21.26
N GLU A 59 -9.24 -3.63 -21.96
CA GLU A 59 -8.03 -4.23 -21.39
C GLU A 59 -7.07 -3.16 -20.85
N ARG A 60 -6.76 -2.14 -21.65
CA ARG A 60 -5.90 -1.02 -21.20
C ARG A 60 -6.47 -0.29 -19.99
N LYS A 61 -7.79 -0.06 -19.99
CA LYS A 61 -8.48 0.57 -18.86
C LYS A 61 -8.38 -0.30 -17.60
N PHE A 62 -8.58 -1.61 -17.73
CA PHE A 62 -8.47 -2.54 -16.61
C PHE A 62 -7.06 -2.57 -16.02
N GLU A 63 -6.03 -2.63 -16.87
CA GLU A 63 -4.63 -2.59 -16.41
C GLU A 63 -4.28 -1.29 -15.70
N TYR A 64 -4.74 -0.17 -16.24
CA TYR A 64 -4.58 1.15 -15.63
C TYR A 64 -5.27 1.23 -14.25
N GLU A 65 -6.53 0.81 -14.17
CA GLU A 65 -7.29 0.80 -12.91
C GLU A 65 -6.65 -0.10 -11.85
N LYS A 66 -6.15 -1.27 -12.26
CA LYS A 66 -5.42 -2.19 -11.38
C LYS A 66 -4.14 -1.55 -10.83
N GLY A 67 -3.33 -0.93 -11.71
CA GLY A 67 -2.11 -0.24 -11.32
C GLY A 67 -2.39 0.91 -10.35
N LEU A 68 -3.42 1.72 -10.64
CA LEU A 68 -3.86 2.81 -9.80
C LEU A 68 -4.32 2.32 -8.41
N HIS A 69 -5.09 1.23 -8.38
CA HIS A 69 -5.57 0.65 -7.12
C HIS A 69 -4.42 0.13 -6.24
N ASP A 70 -3.47 -0.60 -6.82
CA ASP A 70 -2.31 -1.11 -6.10
C ASP A 70 -1.41 0.03 -5.60
N HIS A 71 -1.23 1.08 -6.41
CA HIS A 71 -0.50 2.30 -6.03
C HIS A 71 -1.16 3.02 -4.86
N LYS A 72 -2.47 3.27 -4.95
CA LYS A 72 -3.26 3.90 -3.88
C LYS A 72 -3.15 3.13 -2.57
N ARG A 73 -3.34 1.81 -2.61
CA ARG A 73 -3.24 0.95 -1.42
C ARG A 73 -1.85 1.00 -0.78
N ARG A 74 -0.79 1.11 -1.59
CA ARG A 74 0.60 1.22 -1.11
C ARG A 74 0.84 2.56 -0.42
N ILE A 75 0.31 3.66 -0.97
CA ILE A 75 0.42 5.01 -0.38
C ILE A 75 -0.32 5.08 0.95
N GLU A 76 -1.61 4.73 0.97
CA GLU A 76 -2.44 4.81 2.17
C GLU A 76 -1.82 4.01 3.33
N PHE A 77 -1.31 2.81 3.03
CA PHE A 77 -0.63 2.00 4.02
C PHE A 77 0.73 2.59 4.44
N GLY A 78 1.46 3.25 3.52
CA GLY A 78 2.70 3.96 3.84
C GLY A 78 2.48 5.14 4.79
N GLU A 79 1.45 5.94 4.54
CA GLU A 79 1.06 7.07 5.40
C GLU A 79 0.64 6.58 6.80
N GLU A 80 -0.24 5.58 6.86
CA GLU A 80 -0.67 4.95 8.11
C GLU A 80 0.54 4.45 8.91
N LEU A 81 1.47 3.78 8.22
CA LEU A 81 2.63 3.20 8.86
C LEU A 81 3.60 4.26 9.37
N LEU A 82 3.87 5.31 8.59
CA LEU A 82 4.75 6.41 8.99
C LEU A 82 4.18 7.15 10.20
N ALA A 83 2.87 7.43 10.21
CA ALA A 83 2.19 7.99 11.36
C ALA A 83 2.30 7.09 12.60
N ALA A 84 2.23 5.76 12.43
CA ALA A 84 2.39 4.82 13.52
C ALA A 84 3.82 4.79 14.09
N PHE A 85 4.85 4.96 13.26
CA PHE A 85 6.24 5.12 13.72
C PHE A 85 6.40 6.39 14.58
N TYR A 86 5.87 7.53 14.13
CA TYR A 86 5.92 8.76 14.93
C TYR A 86 5.17 8.61 16.26
N ARG A 87 3.98 7.99 16.24
CA ARG A 87 3.25 7.68 17.47
C ARG A 87 4.04 6.75 18.40
N ALA A 88 4.74 5.75 17.86
CA ALA A 88 5.58 4.86 18.66
C ALA A 88 6.74 5.62 19.32
N ASN A 89 7.37 6.56 18.62
CA ASN A 89 8.37 7.46 19.20
C ASN A 89 7.80 8.26 20.37
N ASP A 90 6.64 8.89 20.20
CA ASP A 90 6.00 9.69 21.26
C ASP A 90 5.66 8.84 22.49
N VAL A 91 5.15 7.63 22.27
CA VAL A 91 4.88 6.66 23.33
C VAL A 91 6.17 6.32 24.09
N LEU A 92 7.27 6.07 23.39
CA LEU A 92 8.54 5.71 24.04
C LEU A 92 9.19 6.89 24.77
N ILE A 93 9.07 8.11 24.26
CA ILE A 93 9.46 9.32 24.98
C ILE A 93 8.65 9.43 26.29
N ALA A 94 7.34 9.23 26.23
CA ALA A 94 6.49 9.28 27.42
C ALA A 94 6.79 8.14 28.41
N VAL A 95 7.02 6.92 27.93
CA VAL A 95 7.44 5.76 28.75
C VAL A 95 8.71 6.09 29.52
N ARG A 96 9.71 6.66 28.84
CA ARG A 96 11.04 6.96 29.39
C ARG A 96 11.15 8.30 30.11
N SER A 97 10.04 8.99 30.32
CA SER A 97 10.03 10.25 31.08
C SER A 97 10.33 9.97 32.57
N PRO A 98 11.34 10.60 33.18
CA PRO A 98 11.65 10.41 34.60
C PRO A 98 10.60 11.04 35.53
N ALA A 99 9.73 11.92 35.01
CA ALA A 99 8.65 12.49 35.79
C ALA A 99 7.55 11.44 36.03
N ALA A 100 7.35 11.03 37.28
CA ALA A 100 6.23 10.18 37.69
C ALA A 100 5.06 11.05 38.21
N PHE A 101 3.83 10.75 37.78
CA PHE A 101 2.65 11.52 38.18
C PHE A 101 1.72 10.70 39.08
N GLY A 102 1.32 11.28 40.22
CA GLY A 102 0.28 10.73 41.08
C GLY A 102 0.61 9.35 41.66
N LYS A 103 -0.13 8.32 41.22
CA LYS A 103 -0.05 6.93 41.73
C LYS A 103 0.58 5.96 40.72
N GLU A 104 1.31 6.45 39.74
CA GLU A 104 2.09 5.58 38.83
C GLU A 104 3.06 4.70 39.64
N GLY A 105 3.23 3.46 39.20
CA GLY A 105 4.03 2.44 39.88
C GLY A 105 3.24 1.60 40.90
N SER A 106 2.12 2.11 41.41
CA SER A 106 1.37 1.46 42.51
C SER A 106 0.58 0.22 42.10
N SER A 107 0.37 0.00 40.79
CA SER A 107 -0.26 -1.21 40.25
C SER A 107 0.68 -2.43 40.26
N ARG A 108 1.95 -2.25 40.62
CA ARG A 108 2.89 -3.34 40.87
C ARG A 108 2.33 -4.25 41.97
N PRO A 109 2.40 -5.59 41.80
CA PRO A 109 2.15 -6.52 42.89
C PRO A 109 2.98 -6.16 44.12
N GLN A 110 2.31 -5.86 45.23
CA GLN A 110 2.95 -5.45 46.46
C GLN A 110 3.47 -6.68 47.20
N GLU A 111 4.73 -6.61 47.65
CA GLU A 111 5.39 -7.61 48.49
C GLU A 111 5.55 -7.00 49.90
N GLU A 112 5.87 -7.83 50.91
CA GLU A 112 6.24 -7.35 52.25
C GLU A 112 7.65 -6.72 52.23
N ASP A 113 7.77 -5.59 51.54
CA ASP A 113 8.98 -4.79 51.43
C ASP A 113 9.02 -3.67 52.49
N ASP A 114 10.22 -3.24 52.89
CA ASP A 114 10.39 -1.97 53.60
C ASP A 114 9.80 -0.82 52.76
N PRO A 115 9.12 0.19 53.37
CA PRO A 115 8.52 1.29 52.62
C PRO A 115 9.47 2.01 51.65
N ASN A 116 10.76 2.09 51.95
CA ASN A 116 11.74 2.72 51.05
C ASN A 116 12.09 1.83 49.85
N ILE A 117 12.12 0.51 50.04
CA ILE A 117 12.34 -0.48 48.98
C ILE A 117 11.12 -0.50 48.06
N ALA A 118 9.92 -0.55 48.63
CA ALA A 118 8.66 -0.51 47.89
C ALA A 118 8.59 0.73 46.99
N ARG A 119 8.87 1.92 47.53
CA ARG A 119 8.86 3.17 46.76
C ARG A 119 9.83 3.15 45.56
N LYS A 120 11.02 2.57 45.73
CA LYS A 120 12.01 2.45 44.65
C LYS A 120 11.57 1.45 43.59
N LYS A 121 11.06 0.29 44.00
CA LYS A 121 10.49 -0.71 43.07
C LYS A 121 9.34 -0.08 42.28
N ASP A 122 8.47 0.69 42.93
CA ASP A 122 7.35 1.37 42.26
C ASP A 122 7.88 2.39 41.21
N THR A 123 8.94 3.13 41.52
CA THR A 123 9.58 4.06 40.56
C THR A 123 10.10 3.32 39.33
N TYR A 124 10.79 2.20 39.49
CA TYR A 124 11.30 1.41 38.37
C TYR A 124 10.22 0.59 37.65
N PHE A 125 9.04 0.44 38.25
CA PHE A 125 7.88 -0.19 37.60
C PHE A 125 7.15 0.76 36.65
N VAL A 126 7.29 2.08 36.83
CA VAL A 126 6.58 3.09 36.01
C VAL A 126 6.75 2.87 34.49
N PRO A 127 7.95 2.61 33.93
CA PRO A 127 8.10 2.35 32.50
C PRO A 127 7.33 1.10 32.03
N LEU A 128 7.29 0.05 32.86
CA LEU A 128 6.55 -1.18 32.56
C LEU A 128 5.05 -0.94 32.54
N GLU A 129 4.53 -0.20 33.51
CA GLU A 129 3.12 0.19 33.56
C GLU A 129 2.72 1.03 32.33
N ARG A 130 3.56 2.00 31.94
CA ARG A 130 3.31 2.84 30.76
C ARG A 130 3.38 2.05 29.45
N LEU A 131 4.29 1.07 29.35
CA LEU A 131 4.33 0.15 28.21
C LEU A 131 3.06 -0.70 28.15
N ASN A 132 2.64 -1.28 29.27
CA ASN A 132 1.42 -2.08 29.35
C ASN A 132 0.18 -1.27 28.96
N LYS A 133 0.09 -0.01 29.38
CA LYS A 133 -0.99 0.91 28.99
C LYS A 133 -1.08 1.14 27.48
N ASN A 134 0.04 1.00 26.76
CA ASN A 134 0.12 1.14 25.31
C ASN A 134 0.24 -0.21 24.57
N GLY A 135 0.03 -1.33 25.28
CA GLY A 135 0.25 -2.68 24.74
C GLY A 135 -0.56 -2.99 23.49
N ASP A 136 -1.84 -2.60 23.45
CA ASP A 136 -2.72 -2.81 22.30
C ASP A 136 -2.18 -2.10 21.03
N PHE A 137 -1.77 -0.84 21.19
CA PHE A 137 -1.18 -0.08 20.09
C PHE A 137 0.14 -0.69 19.62
N LEU A 138 1.04 -1.06 20.54
CA LEU A 138 2.33 -1.64 20.18
C LEU A 138 2.16 -3.01 19.50
N SER A 139 1.20 -3.82 19.95
CA SER A 139 0.85 -5.10 19.31
C SER A 139 0.35 -4.90 17.88
N ASP A 140 -0.61 -3.99 17.69
CA ASP A 140 -1.13 -3.63 16.37
C ASP A 140 -0.01 -3.09 15.46
N PHE A 141 0.83 -2.19 15.98
CA PHE A 141 1.99 -1.65 15.28
C PHE A 141 2.94 -2.76 14.78
N PHE A 142 3.36 -3.67 15.66
CA PHE A 142 4.25 -4.76 15.25
C PHE A 142 3.59 -5.77 14.32
N SER A 143 2.26 -5.93 14.36
CA SER A 143 1.55 -6.77 13.39
C SER A 143 1.68 -6.24 11.95
N LYS A 144 1.74 -4.91 11.78
CA LYS A 144 1.91 -4.25 10.47
C LYS A 144 3.25 -4.56 9.82
N ARG A 145 4.27 -4.99 10.58
CA ARG A 145 5.60 -5.40 10.06
C ARG A 145 5.49 -6.46 8.96
N TYR A 146 4.63 -7.46 9.12
CA TYR A 146 4.50 -8.53 8.12
C TYR A 146 3.87 -8.01 6.82
N ARG A 147 2.89 -7.12 6.92
CA ARG A 147 2.28 -6.46 5.77
C ARG A 147 3.26 -5.52 5.07
N ALA A 148 4.06 -4.78 5.85
CA ALA A 148 5.12 -3.92 5.33
C ALA A 148 6.16 -4.70 4.52
N ARG A 149 6.62 -5.85 5.04
CA ARG A 149 7.50 -6.77 4.30
C ARG A 149 6.91 -7.23 2.97
N ALA A 150 5.62 -7.56 2.95
CA ALA A 150 4.97 -8.05 1.73
C ALA A 150 4.81 -6.96 0.65
N ILE A 151 4.47 -5.74 1.08
CA ILE A 151 4.17 -4.61 0.18
C ILE A 151 5.44 -3.91 -0.30
N PHE A 152 6.34 -3.55 0.62
CA PHE A 152 7.52 -2.72 0.31
C PHE A 152 8.76 -3.56 -0.01
N ARG A 153 8.87 -4.76 0.57
CA ARG A 153 10.04 -5.66 0.43
C ARG A 153 11.37 -4.98 0.75
N ASP A 154 11.33 -3.98 1.63
CA ASP A 154 12.45 -3.15 2.02
C ASP A 154 13.07 -3.65 3.33
N THR A 155 14.38 -3.85 3.34
CA THR A 155 15.13 -4.36 4.49
C THR A 155 15.40 -3.28 5.55
N GLN A 156 15.49 -2.01 5.16
CA GLN A 156 15.68 -0.89 6.08
C GLN A 156 14.42 -0.65 6.90
N LEU A 157 13.25 -0.73 6.27
CA LEU A 157 11.98 -0.64 6.99
C LEU A 157 11.84 -1.78 8.00
N ASP A 158 12.29 -3.00 7.65
CA ASP A 158 12.30 -4.10 8.61
C ASP A 158 13.24 -3.87 9.79
N GLN A 159 14.41 -3.29 9.52
CA GLN A 159 15.38 -2.91 10.52
C GLN A 159 14.82 -1.82 11.46
N ALA A 160 14.02 -0.89 10.95
CA ALA A 160 13.34 0.11 11.78
C ALA A 160 12.42 -0.54 12.83
N PHE A 161 11.61 -1.53 12.44
CA PHE A 161 10.82 -2.31 13.39
C PHE A 161 11.69 -3.05 14.41
N GLN A 162 12.79 -3.65 13.97
CA GLN A 162 13.70 -4.38 14.84
C GLN A 162 14.32 -3.48 15.92
N LEU A 163 14.78 -2.28 15.54
CA LEU A 163 15.36 -1.31 16.46
C LEU A 163 14.36 -0.84 17.52
N LEU A 164 13.10 -0.56 17.15
CA LEU A 164 12.05 -0.22 18.13
C LEU A 164 11.74 -1.39 19.07
N HIS A 165 11.68 -2.61 18.54
CA HIS A 165 11.47 -3.79 19.38
C HIS A 165 12.61 -3.98 20.38
N GLU A 166 13.86 -3.83 19.93
CA GLU A 166 15.03 -3.88 20.82
C GLU A 166 15.02 -2.78 21.87
N ALA A 167 14.58 -1.58 21.53
CA ALA A 167 14.41 -0.48 22.49
C ALA A 167 13.38 -0.84 23.57
N ILE A 168 12.21 -1.37 23.19
CA ILE A 168 11.18 -1.81 24.13
C ILE A 168 11.70 -2.93 25.06
N VAL A 169 12.38 -3.93 24.49
CA VAL A 169 12.96 -5.03 25.27
C VAL A 169 14.02 -4.51 26.24
N ALA A 170 14.88 -3.58 25.81
CA ALA A 170 15.89 -2.97 26.68
C ALA A 170 15.24 -2.26 27.87
N ILE A 171 14.18 -1.46 27.64
CA ILE A 171 13.42 -0.79 28.71
C ILE A 171 12.83 -1.83 29.67
N GLN A 172 12.17 -2.87 29.16
CA GLN A 172 11.51 -3.89 29.98
C GLN A 172 12.50 -4.66 30.86
N VAL A 173 13.60 -5.11 30.26
CA VAL A 173 14.64 -5.86 30.95
C VAL A 173 15.32 -4.99 31.99
N SER A 174 15.68 -3.75 31.65
CA SER A 174 16.38 -2.85 32.57
C SER A 174 15.52 -2.42 33.74
N ALA A 175 14.24 -2.10 33.51
CA ALA A 175 13.27 -1.82 34.57
C ALA A 175 13.13 -3.02 35.53
N SER A 176 12.96 -4.22 34.98
CA SER A 176 12.82 -5.46 35.77
C SER A 176 14.07 -5.78 36.60
N MET A 177 15.25 -5.62 36.00
CA MET A 177 16.53 -5.80 36.70
C MET A 177 16.71 -4.81 37.84
N LEU A 178 16.36 -3.54 37.64
CA LEU A 178 16.44 -2.52 38.69
C LEU A 178 15.51 -2.87 39.85
N MET A 179 14.24 -3.20 39.58
CA MET A 179 13.30 -3.62 40.62
C MET A 179 13.82 -4.79 41.47
N ASN A 180 14.38 -5.81 40.82
CA ASN A 180 14.87 -7.01 41.49
C ASN A 180 16.15 -6.77 42.31
N THR A 181 16.97 -5.78 41.92
CA THR A 181 18.25 -5.49 42.59
C THR A 181 18.11 -4.46 43.72
N VAL A 182 17.02 -3.68 43.78
CA VAL A 182 16.76 -2.72 44.87
C VAL A 182 16.84 -3.37 46.25
N SER A 183 16.36 -4.61 46.39
CA SER A 183 16.31 -5.34 47.68
C SER A 183 17.69 -5.83 48.18
N SER A 184 18.75 -5.74 47.36
CA SER A 184 20.09 -6.25 47.67
C SER A 184 21.14 -5.12 47.74
N PRO A 185 21.12 -4.25 48.78
CA PRO A 185 21.94 -3.05 48.83
C PRO A 185 23.46 -3.30 48.95
N GLY A 186 23.90 -4.49 49.36
CA GLY A 186 25.31 -4.81 49.63
C GLY A 186 26.21 -5.02 48.40
N GLN A 187 25.65 -5.08 47.19
CA GLN A 187 26.40 -5.34 45.94
C GLN A 187 25.98 -4.39 44.81
N ARG A 188 26.02 -3.08 45.07
CA ARG A 188 25.76 -2.09 44.02
C ARG A 188 27.01 -1.89 43.15
N ASP A 189 27.00 -2.53 42.00
CA ASP A 189 27.82 -2.11 40.87
C ASP A 189 27.23 -0.83 40.27
N PHE A 190 27.86 0.32 40.53
CA PHE A 190 27.38 1.63 40.05
C PHE A 190 27.27 1.68 38.53
N SER A 191 28.21 1.04 37.81
CA SER A 191 28.21 1.05 36.34
C SER A 191 27.03 0.27 35.76
N PHE A 192 26.65 -0.83 36.42
CA PHE A 192 25.45 -1.58 36.08
C PHE A 192 24.19 -0.73 36.29
N TRP A 193 24.05 -0.07 37.44
CA TRP A 193 22.87 0.75 37.75
C TRP A 193 22.70 1.92 36.78
N GLU A 194 23.77 2.68 36.56
CA GLU A 194 23.77 3.82 35.64
C GLU A 194 23.34 3.41 34.23
N LYS A 195 23.90 2.31 33.72
CA LYS A 195 23.51 1.77 32.41
C LYS A 195 22.03 1.41 32.35
N ARG A 196 21.49 0.78 33.39
CA ARG A 196 20.07 0.38 33.42
C ARG A 196 19.14 1.58 33.56
N GLU A 197 19.55 2.60 34.31
CA GLU A 197 18.81 3.86 34.40
C GLU A 197 18.82 4.61 33.08
N ALA A 198 19.95 4.64 32.35
CA ALA A 198 20.03 5.21 31.01
C ALA A 198 19.12 4.49 29.99
N ASP A 199 18.95 3.17 30.10
CA ASP A 199 18.02 2.44 29.23
C ASP A 199 16.55 2.87 29.47
N ILE A 200 16.15 3.07 30.73
CA ILE A 200 14.73 3.33 31.08
C ILE A 200 14.37 4.82 31.11
N TRP A 201 15.33 5.72 31.36
CA TRP A 201 15.11 7.15 31.49
C TRP A 201 15.82 7.92 30.38
N ALA A 202 15.13 8.90 29.79
CA ALA A 202 15.75 9.79 28.83
C ALA A 202 16.60 10.88 29.52
N GLY A 203 17.52 11.49 28.76
CA GLY A 203 18.30 12.66 29.21
C GLY A 203 19.68 12.34 29.77
N PHE A 204 20.15 11.09 29.65
CA PHE A 204 21.54 10.72 29.90
C PHE A 204 22.42 11.11 28.71
N ASP A 205 23.70 11.42 28.97
CA ASP A 205 24.68 11.73 27.91
C ASP A 205 24.85 10.55 26.95
N GLU A 206 24.94 9.33 27.51
CA GLU A 206 24.88 8.08 26.77
C GLU A 206 23.45 7.51 26.81
N ASP A 207 22.67 7.77 25.75
CA ASP A 207 21.32 7.22 25.59
C ASP A 207 21.26 6.19 24.45
N PRO A 208 21.66 4.92 24.67
CA PRO A 208 21.66 3.89 23.64
C PRO A 208 20.24 3.54 23.16
N VAL A 209 19.24 3.61 24.04
CA VAL A 209 17.84 3.32 23.69
C VAL A 209 17.26 4.44 22.84
N GLY A 210 17.50 5.70 23.21
CA GLY A 210 17.08 6.88 22.44
C GLY A 210 17.74 6.92 21.07
N ALA A 211 19.03 6.55 20.98
CA ALA A 211 19.72 6.42 19.69
C ALA A 211 19.07 5.37 18.78
N LYS A 212 18.69 4.20 19.32
CA LYS A 212 17.95 3.17 18.56
C LYS A 212 16.59 3.66 18.08
N ILE A 213 15.83 4.34 18.95
CA ILE A 213 14.51 4.90 18.60
C ILE A 213 14.68 5.91 17.47
N LYS A 214 15.61 6.86 17.60
CA LYS A 214 15.90 7.87 16.58
C LYS A 214 16.27 7.23 15.25
N GLN A 215 17.20 6.27 15.26
CA GLN A 215 17.61 5.55 14.06
C GLN A 215 16.45 4.81 13.41
N ALA A 216 15.55 4.21 14.19
CA ALA A 216 14.37 3.55 13.66
C ALA A 216 13.44 4.53 12.92
N ILE A 217 13.22 5.73 13.48
CA ILE A 217 12.42 6.78 12.85
C ILE A 217 13.07 7.28 11.57
N GLU A 218 14.38 7.53 11.58
CA GLU A 218 15.13 7.95 10.38
C GLU A 218 15.04 6.92 9.25
N LEU A 219 15.16 5.62 9.56
CA LEU A 219 15.00 4.55 8.57
C LEU A 219 13.56 4.48 8.03
N ALA A 220 12.56 4.57 8.92
CA ALA A 220 11.16 4.55 8.51
C ALA A 220 10.80 5.76 7.63
N ASP A 221 11.25 6.95 8.00
CA ASP A 221 11.02 8.19 7.27
C ASP A 221 11.73 8.18 5.91
N SER A 222 13.00 7.74 5.86
CA SER A 222 13.72 7.61 4.59
C SER A 222 13.04 6.64 3.62
N THR A 223 12.57 5.49 4.10
CA THR A 223 11.91 4.50 3.22
C THR A 223 10.50 4.92 2.82
N LEU A 224 9.67 5.32 3.79
CA LEU A 224 8.26 5.63 3.55
C LEU A 224 8.11 7.01 2.91
N GLY A 225 8.91 7.99 3.32
CA GLY A 225 8.97 9.32 2.72
C GLY A 225 9.27 9.25 1.23
N ALA A 226 10.27 8.46 0.82
CA ALA A 226 10.59 8.26 -0.60
C ALA A 226 9.40 7.68 -1.40
N VAL A 227 8.63 6.76 -0.80
CA VAL A 227 7.43 6.20 -1.45
C VAL A 227 6.33 7.25 -1.62
N LEU A 228 6.14 8.12 -0.63
CA LEU A 228 5.14 9.17 -0.64
C LEU A 228 5.53 10.32 -1.58
N GLU A 229 6.80 10.71 -1.60
CA GLU A 229 7.31 11.72 -2.53
C GLU A 229 7.21 11.25 -3.99
N ALA A 230 7.58 10.00 -4.26
CA ALA A 230 7.43 9.41 -5.59
C ALA A 230 5.96 9.37 -6.06
N ALA A 231 5.02 9.25 -5.13
CA ALA A 231 3.59 9.31 -5.43
C ALA A 231 3.07 10.74 -5.67
N ALA A 232 3.69 11.74 -5.05
CA ALA A 232 3.28 13.14 -5.17
C ALA A 232 3.72 13.78 -6.50
N GLN A 233 4.77 13.25 -7.15
CA GLN A 233 5.24 13.75 -8.44
C GLN A 233 4.28 13.28 -9.55
N PRO A 234 3.61 14.21 -10.27
CA PRO A 234 2.77 13.82 -11.40
C PRO A 234 3.63 13.12 -12.44
N SER A 235 3.15 12.00 -12.99
CA SER A 235 3.80 11.29 -14.09
C SER A 235 3.74 12.14 -15.37
N VAL A 236 4.62 13.14 -15.48
CA VAL A 236 4.63 14.11 -16.59
C VAL A 236 5.22 13.51 -17.88
N GLU A 237 5.84 12.34 -17.84
CA GLU A 237 6.69 11.86 -18.95
C GLU A 237 6.09 10.81 -19.90
N ALA A 238 4.77 10.60 -19.95
CA ALA A 238 4.20 9.51 -20.75
C ALA A 238 3.32 9.95 -21.93
N HIS A 239 3.71 10.98 -22.69
CA HIS A 239 3.15 11.24 -24.04
C HIS A 239 4.15 12.00 -24.92
N ASP A 240 5.11 11.28 -25.49
CA ASP A 240 5.79 11.63 -26.76
C ASP A 240 5.95 10.35 -27.61
#